data_AF-Q59JI8-F1
#
_entry.id   AF-Q59JI8-F1
#
_cell.length_a   1.000
_cell.length_b   1.000
_cell.length_c   1.000
_cell.angle_alpha   90.00
_cell.angle_beta   90.00
_cell.angle_gamma   90.00
#
_symmetry.space_group_name_H-M   'P 1'
#
loop_
_entity.id
_entity.type
_entity.pdbx_description
1 polymer ?
#
loop_
_entity_poly.entity_id
_entity_poly.type
_entity_poly.pdbx_seq_one_letter_code
_entity_poly.pdbx_strand_id
1 'polypeptide(L)'
;VGTGYGRVNVPFAHKAITEIACHARGANYMGGNKVRTILDMGGQDCKAIHCDDKGKVTNFLMNDKCAAGTGRGMEVISDLMQIPIAELGPRSFDVETEPEAVSSICVVFAKSEALGLLKAGYTKNMVIAAYCQAMAERVVSLLERIGVEEGFFITGGVAQ
;
A
#
# COMPACT_ATOMS: atom_id res chain seq x y z
N VAL A 1 2.00 -10.05 23.03
CA VAL A 1 3.00 -9.23 22.31
C VAL A 1 2.27 -8.01 21.81
N GLY A 2 2.79 -6.80 22.03
CA GLY A 2 2.31 -5.56 21.41
C GLY A 2 3.15 -5.24 20.17
N THR A 3 2.49 -4.82 19.09
CA THR A 3 3.13 -4.42 17.82
C THR A 3 2.40 -3.21 17.22
N GLY A 4 2.85 -2.73 16.05
CA GLY A 4 2.33 -1.53 15.40
C GLY A 4 2.87 -0.23 15.99
N TYR A 5 2.35 0.88 15.46
CA TYR A 5 2.66 2.24 15.90
C TYR A 5 2.44 2.44 17.40
N GLY A 6 1.32 1.95 17.92
CA GLY A 6 0.90 2.10 19.32
C GLY A 6 1.51 1.09 20.30
N ARG A 7 2.46 0.23 19.89
CA ARG A 7 2.92 -0.93 20.70
C ARG A 7 3.40 -0.59 22.12
N VAL A 8 3.96 0.61 22.31
CA VAL A 8 4.48 1.08 23.61
C VAL A 8 3.35 1.51 24.57
N ASN A 9 2.16 1.75 24.05
CA ASN A 9 0.98 2.16 24.81
C ASN A 9 0.09 0.97 25.22
N VAL A 10 0.58 -0.26 25.09
CA VAL A 10 -0.18 -1.49 25.41
C VAL A 10 0.33 -2.06 26.76
N PRO A 11 -0.24 -1.64 27.91
CA PRO A 11 0.34 -1.92 29.23
C PRO A 11 0.31 -3.40 29.62
N PHE A 12 -0.57 -4.20 29.01
CA PHE A 12 -0.70 -5.63 29.26
C PHE A 12 0.18 -6.50 28.34
N ALA A 13 0.99 -5.89 27.46
CA ALA A 13 1.87 -6.64 26.57
C ALA A 13 3.15 -7.08 27.28
N HIS A 14 3.38 -8.39 27.36
CA HIS A 14 4.63 -8.95 27.90
C HIS A 14 5.91 -8.57 27.12
N LYS A 15 5.77 -8.24 25.82
CA LYS A 15 6.86 -7.85 24.93
C LYS A 15 6.33 -6.85 23.91
N ALA A 16 7.12 -5.83 23.58
CA ALA A 16 6.89 -4.93 22.45
C ALA A 16 7.84 -5.31 21.31
N ILE A 17 7.29 -5.62 20.14
CA ILE A 17 8.04 -6.02 18.93
C ILE A 17 7.65 -5.08 17.80
N THR A 18 8.58 -4.74 16.91
CA THR A 18 8.29 -3.87 15.77
C THR A 18 7.31 -4.56 14.81
N GLU A 19 6.45 -3.77 14.18
CA GLU A 19 5.54 -4.29 13.14
C GLU A 19 6.32 -4.87 11.96
N ILE A 20 7.44 -4.28 11.58
CA ILE A 20 8.31 -4.80 10.52
C ILE A 20 8.74 -6.26 10.81
N ALA A 21 9.14 -6.56 12.05
CA ALA A 21 9.49 -7.93 12.44
C ALA A 21 8.26 -8.85 12.50
N CYS A 22 7.12 -8.34 12.99
CA CYS A 22 5.88 -9.11 13.02
C CYS A 22 5.35 -9.43 11.61
N HIS A 23 5.40 -8.49 10.67
CA HIS A 23 5.00 -8.68 9.28
C HIS A 23 5.92 -9.66 8.56
N ALA A 24 7.25 -9.53 8.70
CA ALA A 24 8.19 -10.48 8.12
C ALA A 24 7.97 -11.90 8.65
N ARG A 25 7.77 -12.04 9.98
CA ARG A 25 7.52 -13.34 10.61
C ARG A 25 6.16 -13.92 10.21
N GLY A 26 5.12 -13.09 10.13
CA GLY A 26 3.78 -13.49 9.72
C GLY A 26 3.72 -13.91 8.25
N ALA A 27 4.33 -13.13 7.36
CA ALA A 27 4.41 -13.44 5.94
C ALA A 27 5.19 -14.74 5.69
N ASN A 28 6.31 -14.96 6.37
CA ASN A 28 7.06 -16.22 6.29
C ASN A 28 6.25 -17.41 6.84
N TYR A 29 5.49 -17.21 7.92
CA TYR A 29 4.59 -18.24 8.47
C TYR A 29 3.45 -18.61 7.50
N MET A 30 2.86 -17.63 6.82
CA MET A 30 1.73 -17.85 5.90
C MET A 30 2.16 -18.29 4.49
N GLY A 31 3.18 -17.64 3.93
CA GLY A 31 3.70 -17.87 2.58
C GLY A 31 4.84 -18.89 2.47
N GLY A 32 5.36 -19.35 3.62
CA GLY A 32 6.44 -20.32 3.72
C GLY A 32 7.85 -19.70 3.73
N ASN A 33 8.85 -20.56 3.91
CA ASN A 33 10.27 -20.20 4.01
C ASN A 33 10.89 -19.62 2.72
N LYS A 34 10.14 -19.63 1.61
CA LYS A 34 10.53 -19.02 0.33
C LYS A 34 10.28 -17.52 0.26
N VAL A 35 9.50 -16.94 1.19
CA VAL A 35 9.25 -15.50 1.20
C VAL A 35 10.55 -14.75 1.45
N ARG A 36 10.87 -13.78 0.58
CA ARG A 36 12.06 -12.92 0.69
C ARG A 36 11.72 -11.45 0.73
N THR A 37 10.76 -11.01 -0.10
CA THR A 37 10.33 -9.61 -0.14
C THR A 37 8.89 -9.51 0.32
N ILE A 38 8.63 -8.64 1.31
CA ILE A 38 7.30 -8.33 1.82
C ILE A 38 6.98 -6.87 1.52
N LEU A 39 5.81 -6.62 0.97
CA LEU A 39 5.21 -5.30 0.87
C LEU A 39 4.09 -5.16 1.89
N ASP A 40 4.28 -4.31 2.90
CA ASP A 40 3.24 -3.95 3.86
C ASP A 40 2.59 -2.61 3.48
N MET A 41 1.35 -2.67 3.00
CA MET A 41 0.58 -1.48 2.60
C MET A 41 -0.44 -1.10 3.69
N GLY A 42 -0.01 -0.20 4.57
CA GLY A 42 -0.82 0.33 5.66
C GLY A 42 -1.65 1.56 5.28
N GLY A 43 -2.35 2.11 6.28
CA GLY A 43 -3.13 3.35 6.11
C GLY A 43 -2.25 4.60 6.03
N GLN A 44 -1.19 4.67 6.82
CA GLN A 44 -0.37 5.89 6.97
C GLN A 44 1.03 5.75 6.39
N ASP A 45 1.51 4.53 6.21
CA ASP A 45 2.82 4.23 5.67
C ASP A 45 2.75 3.00 4.78
N CYS A 46 3.83 2.83 4.01
CA CYS A 46 4.09 1.66 3.19
C CYS A 46 5.52 1.19 3.43
N LYS A 47 5.73 -0.12 3.55
CA LYS A 47 7.04 -0.71 3.88
C LYS A 47 7.38 -1.82 2.89
N ALA A 48 8.60 -1.77 2.37
CA ALA A 48 9.21 -2.90 1.66
C ALA A 48 10.24 -3.54 2.58
N ILE A 49 10.12 -4.84 2.83
CA ILE A 49 10.88 -5.56 3.86
C ILE A 49 11.52 -6.79 3.21
N HIS A 50 12.82 -6.99 3.46
CA HIS A 50 13.48 -8.25 3.17
C HIS A 50 13.60 -9.12 4.41
N CYS A 51 13.47 -10.43 4.24
CA CYS A 51 13.69 -11.40 5.31
C CYS A 51 14.47 -12.63 4.86
N ASP A 52 15.06 -13.33 5.83
CA ASP A 52 15.68 -14.63 5.62
C ASP A 52 14.64 -15.78 5.57
N ASP A 53 15.13 -17.01 5.38
CA ASP A 53 14.31 -18.22 5.34
C ASP A 53 13.49 -18.48 6.62
N LYS A 54 13.87 -17.85 7.74
CA LYS A 54 13.20 -17.92 9.03
C LYS A 54 12.31 -16.70 9.30
N GLY A 55 12.16 -15.79 8.34
CA GLY A 55 11.36 -14.58 8.49
C GLY A 55 12.00 -13.52 9.39
N LYS A 56 13.31 -13.58 9.61
CA LYS A 56 14.05 -12.51 10.29
C LYS A 56 14.36 -11.41 9.28
N VAL A 57 14.06 -10.17 9.65
CA VAL A 57 14.28 -8.99 8.80
C VAL A 57 15.77 -8.81 8.52
N THR A 58 16.13 -8.66 7.25
CA THR A 58 17.51 -8.42 6.77
C THR A 58 17.69 -7.00 6.26
N ASN A 59 16.65 -6.41 5.66
CA ASN A 59 16.63 -5.02 5.19
C ASN A 59 15.19 -4.50 5.19
N PHE A 60 14.99 -3.18 5.22
CA PHE A 60 13.68 -2.59 4.97
C PHE A 60 13.80 -1.13 4.50
N LEU A 61 12.82 -0.71 3.69
CA LEU A 61 12.57 0.69 3.34
C LEU A 61 11.13 1.04 3.69
N MET A 62 10.90 2.30 4.02
CA MET A 62 9.57 2.79 4.39
C MET A 62 9.31 4.15 3.77
N ASN A 63 8.05 4.39 3.40
CA ASN A 63 7.52 5.70 3.07
C ASN A 63 6.49 6.08 4.14
N ASP A 64 6.89 6.92 5.10
CA ASP A 64 6.10 7.31 6.28
C ASP A 64 5.72 8.80 6.31
N LYS A 65 6.27 9.62 5.40
CA LYS A 65 6.05 11.08 5.37
C LYS A 65 4.95 11.52 4.41
N CYS A 66 4.46 10.63 3.55
CA CYS A 66 3.55 10.99 2.48
C CYS A 66 2.35 10.05 2.43
N ALA A 67 1.14 10.62 2.38
CA ALA A 67 -0.09 9.88 2.15
C ALA A 67 -0.21 9.33 0.71
N ALA A 68 0.64 9.79 -0.21
CA ALA A 68 0.74 9.21 -1.55
C ALA A 68 1.38 7.82 -1.44
N GLY A 69 0.70 6.80 -1.94
CA GLY A 69 1.14 5.40 -1.82
C GLY A 69 0.68 4.69 -0.54
N THR A 70 -0.30 5.23 0.20
CA THR A 70 -0.85 4.58 1.40
C THR A 70 -2.38 4.51 1.36
N GLY A 71 -2.99 3.76 2.29
CA GLY A 71 -4.45 3.65 2.40
C GLY A 71 -5.16 5.00 2.61
N ARG A 72 -4.50 5.97 3.25
CA ARG A 72 -5.04 7.34 3.38
C ARG A 72 -5.23 8.02 2.02
N GLY A 73 -4.37 7.73 1.05
CA GLY A 73 -4.55 8.17 -0.33
C GLY A 73 -5.83 7.58 -0.95
N MET A 74 -6.03 6.28 -0.76
CA MET A 74 -7.23 5.56 -1.22
C MET A 74 -8.50 6.13 -0.58
N GLU A 75 -8.49 6.47 0.72
CA GLU A 75 -9.61 7.13 1.41
C GLU A 75 -9.98 8.47 0.76
N VAL A 76 -8.99 9.30 0.40
CA VAL A 76 -9.25 10.60 -0.24
C VAL A 76 -9.97 10.44 -1.59
N ILE A 77 -9.62 9.42 -2.36
CA ILE A 77 -10.26 9.14 -3.65
C ILE A 77 -11.61 8.45 -3.47
N SER A 78 -11.75 7.55 -2.49
CA SER A 78 -13.02 6.97 -2.06
C SER A 78 -14.04 8.08 -1.73
N ASP A 79 -13.64 9.03 -0.90
CA ASP A 79 -14.45 10.20 -0.55
C ASP A 79 -14.78 11.07 -1.76
N LEU A 80 -13.81 11.31 -2.64
CA LEU A 80 -14.04 12.09 -3.86
C LEU A 80 -15.08 11.43 -4.77
N MET A 81 -14.99 10.12 -4.95
CA MET A 81 -15.87 9.34 -5.81
C MET A 81 -17.23 9.04 -5.16
N GLN A 82 -17.35 9.19 -3.84
CA GLN A 82 -18.49 8.74 -3.03
C GLN A 82 -18.75 7.24 -3.24
N ILE A 83 -17.66 6.46 -3.22
CA ILE A 83 -17.67 5.00 -3.42
C ILE A 83 -16.91 4.38 -2.24
N PRO A 84 -17.45 3.33 -1.58
CA PRO A 84 -16.75 2.66 -0.49
C PRO A 84 -15.34 2.22 -0.90
N ILE A 85 -14.35 2.40 -0.02
CA ILE A 85 -12.94 2.10 -0.31
C ILE A 85 -12.73 0.66 -0.81
N ALA A 86 -13.48 -0.30 -0.28
CA ALA A 86 -13.43 -1.72 -0.66
C ALA A 86 -13.92 -1.99 -2.11
N GLU A 87 -14.65 -1.05 -2.72
CA GLU A 87 -15.10 -1.17 -4.10
C GLU A 87 -14.11 -0.56 -5.11
N LEU A 88 -13.10 0.19 -4.66
CA LEU A 88 -12.18 0.88 -5.57
C LEU A 88 -11.37 -0.10 -6.42
N GLY A 89 -10.80 -1.16 -5.80
CA GLY A 89 -10.02 -2.16 -6.52
C GLY A 89 -10.82 -2.85 -7.63
N PRO A 90 -11.98 -3.49 -7.33
CA PRO A 90 -12.79 -4.10 -8.38
C PRO A 90 -13.22 -3.13 -9.49
N ARG A 91 -13.57 -1.89 -9.13
CA ARG A 91 -13.98 -0.86 -10.11
C ARG A 91 -12.84 -0.33 -10.96
N SER A 92 -11.60 -0.39 -10.48
CA SER A 92 -10.42 0.03 -11.26
C SER A 92 -10.19 -0.88 -12.47
N PHE A 93 -10.63 -2.14 -12.40
CA PHE A 93 -10.55 -3.11 -13.48
C PHE A 93 -11.77 -3.11 -14.41
N ASP A 94 -12.85 -2.42 -14.03
CA ASP A 94 -14.08 -2.30 -14.81
C ASP A 94 -14.01 -1.09 -15.76
N VAL A 95 -13.03 -1.15 -16.68
CA VAL A 95 -12.76 -0.15 -17.72
C VAL A 95 -12.36 -0.84 -19.04
N GLU A 96 -12.80 -0.31 -20.17
CA GLU A 96 -12.43 -0.87 -21.49
C GLU A 96 -11.00 -0.49 -21.92
N THR A 97 -10.52 0.66 -21.45
CA THR A 97 -9.19 1.18 -21.78
C THR A 97 -8.59 1.77 -20.53
N GLU A 98 -7.36 1.37 -20.22
CA GLU A 98 -6.62 1.92 -19.08
C GLU A 98 -6.29 3.40 -19.33
N PRO A 99 -6.71 4.31 -18.45
CA PRO A 99 -6.37 5.72 -18.57
C PRO A 99 -4.96 5.98 -18.05
N GLU A 100 -4.36 7.08 -18.53
CA GLU A 100 -3.09 7.58 -17.99
C GLU A 100 -3.21 7.86 -16.48
N ALA A 101 -2.12 7.60 -15.77
CA ALA A 101 -2.07 7.80 -14.33
C ALA A 101 -2.22 9.29 -13.98
N VAL A 102 -2.93 9.58 -12.89
CA VAL A 102 -2.83 10.89 -12.24
C VAL A 102 -1.50 10.99 -11.46
N SER A 103 -1.18 12.17 -10.95
CA SER A 103 0.03 12.39 -10.16
C SER A 103 0.21 11.37 -9.02
N SER A 104 1.31 10.63 -9.06
CA SER A 104 1.72 9.68 -8.01
C SER A 104 2.52 10.34 -6.87
N ILE A 105 2.82 11.63 -6.97
CA ILE A 105 3.71 12.35 -6.04
C ILE A 105 2.96 12.84 -4.79
N CYS A 106 1.78 13.43 -4.97
CA CYS A 106 1.03 14.06 -3.89
C CYS A 106 -0.46 13.79 -4.05
N VAL A 107 -1.10 13.28 -2.99
CA VAL A 107 -2.55 13.00 -2.97
C VAL A 107 -3.40 14.24 -3.27
N VAL A 108 -2.93 15.44 -2.91
CA VAL A 108 -3.65 16.70 -3.19
C VAL A 108 -3.68 17.01 -4.68
N PHE A 109 -2.57 16.78 -5.39
CA PHE A 109 -2.51 16.94 -6.84
C PHE A 109 -3.26 15.83 -7.55
N ALA A 110 -3.08 14.57 -7.11
CA ALA A 110 -3.85 13.44 -7.60
C ALA A 110 -5.37 13.69 -7.51
N LYS A 111 -5.85 14.21 -6.38
CA LYS A 111 -7.27 14.59 -6.19
C LYS A 111 -7.71 15.69 -7.16
N SER A 112 -6.86 16.70 -7.36
CA SER A 112 -7.15 17.82 -8.27
C SER A 112 -7.23 17.34 -9.72
N GLU A 113 -6.33 16.46 -10.14
CA GLU A 113 -6.32 15.86 -11.47
C GLU A 113 -7.49 14.89 -11.67
N ALA A 114 -7.81 14.06 -10.67
CA ALA A 114 -8.99 13.20 -10.66
C ALA A 114 -10.30 14.01 -10.85
N LEU A 115 -10.41 15.16 -10.18
CA LEU A 115 -11.51 16.12 -10.40
C LEU A 115 -11.51 16.67 -11.83
N GLY A 116 -10.34 16.92 -12.40
CA GLY A 116 -10.18 17.34 -13.80
C GLY A 116 -10.71 16.28 -14.77
N LEU A 117 -10.34 15.02 -14.58
CA LEU A 117 -10.82 13.89 -15.40
C LEU A 117 -12.34 13.74 -15.32
N LEU A 118 -12.94 13.82 -14.12
CA LEU A 118 -14.40 13.81 -13.97
C LEU A 118 -15.07 14.95 -14.75
N LYS A 119 -14.51 16.16 -14.70
CA LYS A 119 -15.03 17.31 -15.47
C LYS A 119 -14.86 17.14 -16.98
N ALA A 120 -13.84 16.40 -17.41
CA ALA A 120 -13.60 16.04 -18.80
C ALA A 120 -14.51 14.90 -19.30
N GLY A 121 -15.41 14.39 -18.46
CA GLY A 121 -16.39 13.36 -18.83
C GLY A 121 -15.93 11.93 -18.58
N TYR A 122 -14.78 11.73 -17.92
CA TYR A 122 -14.34 10.38 -17.56
C TYR A 122 -15.31 9.76 -16.55
N THR A 123 -15.57 8.47 -16.71
CA THR A 123 -16.37 7.71 -15.74
C THR A 123 -15.61 7.59 -14.42
N LYS A 124 -16.34 7.38 -13.32
CA LYS A 124 -15.71 7.17 -12.01
C LYS A 124 -14.75 5.99 -12.02
N ASN A 125 -15.08 4.89 -12.70
CA ASN A 125 -14.21 3.72 -12.83
C ASN A 125 -12.88 4.09 -13.53
N MET A 126 -12.91 4.88 -14.61
CA MET A 126 -11.67 5.35 -15.25
C MET A 126 -10.84 6.23 -14.31
N VAL A 127 -11.47 7.14 -13.55
CA VAL A 127 -10.72 7.97 -12.59
C VAL A 127 -10.11 7.14 -11.47
N ILE A 128 -10.82 6.11 -11.01
CA ILE A 128 -10.31 5.15 -10.02
C ILE A 128 -9.13 4.36 -10.61
N ALA A 129 -9.24 3.87 -11.84
CA ALA A 129 -8.17 3.17 -12.55
C ALA A 129 -6.90 4.04 -12.66
N ALA A 130 -7.04 5.31 -13.07
CA ALA A 130 -5.94 6.26 -13.16
C ALA A 130 -5.22 6.45 -11.80
N TYR A 131 -5.99 6.47 -10.70
CA TYR A 131 -5.41 6.60 -9.37
C TYR A 131 -4.75 5.30 -8.87
N CYS A 132 -5.38 4.15 -9.10
CA CYS A 132 -4.80 2.85 -8.75
C CYS A 132 -3.47 2.62 -9.49
N GLN A 133 -3.38 3.04 -10.75
CA GLN A 133 -2.13 3.02 -11.51
C GLN A 133 -1.06 3.92 -10.87
N ALA A 134 -1.39 5.16 -10.52
CA ALA A 134 -0.47 6.08 -9.82
C ALA A 134 0.03 5.51 -8.48
N MET A 135 -0.82 4.79 -7.76
CA MET A 135 -0.48 4.11 -6.52
C MET A 135 0.46 2.92 -6.76
N ALA A 136 0.20 2.11 -7.79
CA ALA A 136 1.06 1.00 -8.17
C ALA A 136 2.46 1.49 -8.57
N GLU A 137 2.58 2.56 -9.36
CA GLU A 137 3.86 3.18 -9.72
C GLU A 137 4.66 3.61 -8.49
N ARG A 138 3.99 4.18 -7.50
CA ARG A 138 4.63 4.60 -6.25
C ARG A 138 5.18 3.42 -5.45
N VAL A 139 4.41 2.33 -5.40
CA VAL A 139 4.81 1.07 -4.76
C VAL A 139 5.99 0.43 -5.49
N VAL A 140 5.93 0.35 -6.81
CA VAL A 140 7.01 -0.18 -7.65
C VAL A 140 8.30 0.60 -7.41
N SER A 141 8.25 1.93 -7.38
CA SER A 141 9.42 2.76 -7.08
C SER A 141 10.05 2.46 -5.71
N LEU A 142 9.25 2.13 -4.69
CA LEU A 142 9.77 1.71 -3.37
C LEU A 142 10.42 0.33 -3.45
N LEU A 143 9.79 -0.61 -4.17
CA LEU A 143 10.26 -1.98 -4.34
C LEU A 143 11.57 -2.05 -5.16
N GLU A 144 11.69 -1.25 -6.22
CA GLU A 144 12.91 -1.18 -7.03
C GLU A 144 14.11 -0.67 -6.22
N ARG A 145 13.87 0.27 -5.29
CA ARG A 145 14.93 0.84 -4.44
C ARG A 145 15.51 -0.14 -3.43
N ILE A 146 14.69 -1.08 -2.91
CA ILE A 146 15.19 -2.16 -2.04
C ILE A 146 15.75 -3.32 -2.87
N GLY A 147 15.24 -3.51 -4.09
CA GLY A 147 15.53 -4.61 -5.01
C GLY A 147 14.66 -5.82 -4.71
N VAL A 148 13.77 -6.23 -5.63
CA VAL A 148 12.83 -7.34 -5.35
C VAL A 148 13.52 -8.69 -5.48
N GLU A 149 13.38 -9.53 -4.46
CA GLU A 149 13.78 -10.94 -4.47
C GLU A 149 12.55 -11.84 -4.71
N GLU A 150 12.77 -13.01 -5.33
CA GLU A 150 11.70 -13.99 -5.56
C GLU A 150 11.09 -14.46 -4.22
N GLY A 151 9.78 -14.72 -4.22
CA GLY A 151 9.03 -14.97 -2.98
C GLY A 151 8.45 -13.67 -2.43
N PHE A 152 7.71 -12.95 -3.28
CA PHE A 152 7.02 -11.73 -2.93
C PHE A 152 5.72 -12.01 -2.17
N PHE A 153 5.47 -11.27 -1.09
CA PHE A 153 4.26 -11.39 -0.28
C PHE A 153 3.72 -10.00 0.08
N ILE A 154 2.41 -9.79 -0.04
CA ILE A 154 1.78 -8.51 0.29
C ILE A 154 0.96 -8.66 1.59
N THR A 155 1.09 -7.68 2.49
CA THR A 155 0.30 -7.56 3.71
C THR A 155 -0.29 -6.15 3.83
N GLY A 156 -1.09 -5.93 4.87
CA GLY A 156 -1.69 -4.63 5.17
C GLY A 156 -3.10 -4.49 4.61
N GLY A 157 -3.81 -3.45 5.05
CA GLY A 157 -5.24 -3.29 4.74
C GLY A 157 -5.52 -2.99 3.27
N VAL A 158 -4.59 -2.34 2.56
CA VAL A 158 -4.74 -1.99 1.14
C VAL A 158 -4.56 -3.21 0.23
N ALA A 159 -4.06 -4.33 0.76
CA ALA A 159 -3.88 -5.56 -0.02
C ALA A 159 -5.18 -6.34 -0.30
N GLN A 160 -6.32 -5.87 0.21
CA GLN A 160 -7.64 -6.52 0.07
C GLN A 160 -8.30 -6.23 -1.28
#